data_AF-A0A967JYB1-F1
#
_entry.id   AF-A0A967JYB1-F1
#
_cell.length_a   1.000
_cell.length_b   1.000
_cell.length_c   1.000
_cell.angle_alpha   90.00
_cell.angle_beta   90.00
_cell.angle_gamma   90.00
#
_symmetry.space_group_name_H-M   'P 1'
#
loop_
_entity.id
_entity.type
_entity.pdbx_description
1 polymer ?
#
loop_
_entity_poly.entity_id
_entity_poly.type
_entity_poly.pdbx_seq_one_letter_code
_entity_poly.pdbx_strand_id
1 'polypeptide(L)'
;MPASSDLDVVSNPAPVRGGRGAEDVDEAEERAPRRLRHRDRVVTAEDFKARALDTPGVTRPQPPQPASRPGGGFAPAPSLGSGIRDSDVTTLHGDTLASLEEAPGLERSTLRRSRSALDRAAQSARAAIRLLEQPDAAAAALRRATDRLRLDERRLAALMPAIRAAAERAPRVSRERLGSTIKGAERQAEEARNRRDRVKSAFQHTDQQKNQLYQALSRVLRTMNDMRRLGAASRSGL
;
A
#
# COMPACT_ATOMS: atom_id res chain seq x y z
N MET A 1 19.75 -51.99 -11.99
CA MET A 1 19.60 -50.51 -12.05
C MET A 1 20.57 -49.92 -11.05
N PRO A 2 21.76 -49.45 -11.47
CA PRO A 2 22.72 -48.84 -10.54
C PRO A 2 22.20 -47.47 -10.11
N ALA A 3 22.25 -47.20 -8.79
CA ALA A 3 21.91 -45.91 -8.22
C ALA A 3 22.97 -44.88 -8.65
N SER A 4 22.52 -43.74 -9.19
CA SER A 4 23.36 -42.63 -9.63
C SER A 4 24.24 -42.14 -8.48
N SER A 5 25.55 -42.29 -8.61
CA SER A 5 26.57 -41.95 -7.61
C SER A 5 26.97 -40.47 -7.58
N ASP A 6 26.35 -39.62 -8.41
CA ASP A 6 26.64 -38.19 -8.47
C ASP A 6 25.56 -37.39 -7.72
N LEU A 7 25.65 -37.36 -6.40
CA LEU A 7 24.88 -36.40 -5.59
C LEU A 7 25.85 -35.42 -4.93
N ASP A 8 25.95 -34.24 -5.52
CA ASP A 8 26.59 -33.08 -4.89
C ASP A 8 25.80 -32.68 -3.63
N VAL A 9 26.48 -32.72 -2.48
CA VAL A 9 25.89 -32.33 -1.20
C VAL A 9 25.84 -30.80 -1.12
N VAL A 10 24.65 -30.24 -1.28
CA VAL A 10 24.42 -28.80 -1.08
C VAL A 10 24.10 -28.54 0.39
N SER A 11 25.02 -27.88 1.09
CA SER A 11 24.82 -27.46 2.49
C SER A 11 24.44 -25.97 2.55
N ASN A 12 23.44 -25.64 3.36
CA ASN A 12 23.08 -24.25 3.65
C ASN A 12 23.91 -23.76 4.86
N PRO A 13 24.83 -22.79 4.70
CA PRO A 13 25.69 -22.32 5.77
C PRO A 13 24.95 -21.48 6.83
N ALA A 14 23.73 -21.02 6.54
CA ALA A 14 22.95 -20.20 7.46
C ALA A 14 21.79 -21.02 8.09
N PRO A 15 21.51 -20.83 9.40
CA PRO A 15 20.30 -21.39 9.98
C PRO A 15 19.08 -20.78 9.29
N VAL A 16 18.06 -21.60 9.07
CA VAL A 16 16.79 -21.13 8.52
C VAL A 16 16.22 -20.08 9.49
N ARG A 17 16.03 -18.86 9.01
CA ARG A 17 15.30 -17.80 9.71
C ARG A 17 13.87 -17.75 9.20
N GLY A 18 12.91 -17.69 10.13
CA GLY A 18 11.48 -17.71 9.81
C GLY A 18 10.79 -18.98 10.32
N GLY A 19 9.51 -19.12 9.98
CA GLY A 19 8.66 -20.18 10.52
C GLY A 19 8.11 -19.80 11.89
N ARG A 20 7.05 -18.98 11.92
CA ARG A 20 6.22 -18.87 13.13
C ARG A 20 5.55 -20.23 13.34
N GLY A 21 5.42 -20.66 14.60
CA GLY A 21 4.57 -21.81 14.93
C GLY A 21 3.16 -21.63 14.38
N ALA A 22 2.42 -22.74 14.28
CA ALA A 22 1.00 -22.67 13.92
C ALA A 22 0.29 -21.67 14.84
N GLU A 23 -0.49 -20.77 14.23
CA GLU A 23 -1.30 -19.80 14.96
C GLU A 23 -2.34 -20.56 15.80
N ASP A 24 -2.48 -20.17 17.06
CA ASP A 24 -3.47 -20.75 17.96
C ASP A 24 -4.89 -20.26 17.62
N VAL A 25 -5.90 -21.05 18.01
CA VAL A 25 -7.31 -20.74 17.70
C VAL A 25 -7.73 -19.40 18.31
N ASP A 26 -7.32 -19.12 19.55
CA ASP A 26 -7.66 -17.87 20.25
C ASP A 26 -7.04 -16.65 19.54
N GLU A 27 -5.80 -16.78 19.06
CA GLU A 27 -5.12 -15.73 18.29
C GLU A 27 -5.81 -15.50 16.93
N ALA A 28 -6.24 -16.58 16.29
CA ALA A 28 -7.00 -16.52 15.04
C ALA A 28 -8.39 -15.88 15.23
N GLU A 29 -9.08 -16.16 16.33
CA GLU A 29 -10.37 -15.57 16.69
C GLU A 29 -10.27 -14.06 16.97
N GLU A 30 -9.17 -13.60 17.58
CA GLU A 30 -8.95 -12.16 17.77
C GLU A 30 -8.64 -11.45 16.43
N ARG A 31 -7.88 -12.10 15.54
CA ARG A 31 -7.45 -11.54 14.26
C ARG A 31 -8.55 -11.52 13.19
N ALA A 32 -9.39 -12.57 13.12
CA ALA A 32 -10.35 -12.75 12.03
C ALA A 32 -11.39 -11.62 11.90
N PRO A 33 -12.03 -11.11 12.97
CA PRO A 33 -12.99 -10.01 12.89
C PRO A 33 -12.36 -8.73 12.34
N ARG A 34 -11.12 -8.43 12.74
CA ARG A 34 -10.38 -7.25 12.26
C ARG A 34 -10.17 -7.33 10.74
N ARG A 35 -9.73 -8.48 10.21
CA ARG A 35 -9.59 -8.66 8.75
C ARG A 35 -10.91 -8.54 7.99
N LEU A 36 -12.00 -9.08 8.54
CA LEU A 36 -13.31 -9.06 7.90
C LEU A 36 -13.92 -7.65 7.85
N ARG A 37 -13.69 -6.80 8.87
CA ARG A 37 -14.21 -5.42 8.89
C ARG A 37 -13.66 -4.57 7.76
N HIS A 38 -12.39 -4.72 7.43
CA HIS A 38 -11.70 -3.80 6.52
C HIS A 38 -11.66 -4.30 5.06
N ARG A 39 -12.02 -5.56 4.78
CA ARG A 39 -12.01 -6.15 3.41
C ARG A 39 -10.72 -5.83 2.64
N ASP A 40 -9.58 -5.97 3.31
CA ASP A 40 -8.24 -5.63 2.82
C ASP A 40 -8.01 -4.15 2.42
N ARG A 41 -8.96 -3.26 2.73
CA ARG A 41 -8.88 -1.81 2.47
C ARG A 41 -8.72 -1.04 3.78
N VAL A 42 -7.73 -0.16 3.80
CA VAL A 42 -7.42 0.68 4.96
C VAL A 42 -8.15 2.00 4.78
N VAL A 43 -9.26 2.22 5.51
CA VAL A 43 -10.11 3.40 5.31
C VAL A 43 -10.08 4.32 6.53
N THR A 44 -10.00 3.76 7.73
CA THR A 44 -9.93 4.54 8.97
C THR A 44 -8.50 4.63 9.51
N ALA A 45 -8.25 5.63 10.37
CA ALA A 45 -6.97 5.79 11.05
C ALA A 45 -6.62 4.58 11.95
N GLU A 46 -7.63 3.91 12.50
CA GLU A 46 -7.44 2.70 13.30
C GLU A 46 -6.99 1.52 12.43
N ASP A 47 -7.53 1.40 11.20
CA ASP A 47 -7.12 0.40 10.22
C ASP A 47 -5.63 0.57 9.83
N PHE A 48 -5.20 1.83 9.65
CA PHE A 48 -3.80 2.14 9.33
C PHE A 48 -2.87 1.76 10.48
N LYS A 49 -3.29 2.04 11.71
CA LYS A 49 -2.54 1.66 12.91
C LYS A 49 -2.44 0.14 13.03
N ALA A 50 -3.56 -0.58 12.89
CA ALA A 50 -3.58 -2.03 12.96
C ALA A 50 -2.69 -2.68 11.90
N ARG A 51 -2.78 -2.22 10.64
CA ARG A 51 -1.97 -2.78 9.54
C ARG A 51 -0.48 -2.48 9.67
N ALA A 52 -0.14 -1.32 10.21
CA ALA A 52 1.25 -0.98 10.45
C ALA A 52 1.84 -1.75 11.65
N LEU A 53 1.03 -2.12 12.66
CA LEU A 53 1.45 -3.02 13.74
C LEU A 53 1.63 -4.48 13.27
N ASP A 54 0.84 -4.93 12.29
CA ASP A 54 1.01 -6.24 11.64
C ASP A 54 2.28 -6.33 10.77
N THR A 55 2.94 -5.20 10.47
CA THR A 55 4.14 -5.19 9.63
C THR A 55 5.39 -5.37 10.50
N PRO A 56 6.14 -6.48 10.35
CA PRO A 56 7.36 -6.69 11.14
C PRO A 56 8.36 -5.55 10.92
N GLY A 57 8.92 -5.01 12.01
CA GLY A 57 9.90 -3.92 11.99
C GLY A 57 9.34 -2.50 12.20
N VAL A 58 8.02 -2.30 12.27
CA VAL A 58 7.43 -0.97 12.50
C VAL A 58 7.25 -0.69 13.99
N THR A 59 8.12 0.16 14.56
CA THR A 59 8.01 0.59 15.96
C THR A 59 7.05 1.79 16.06
N ARG A 60 5.81 1.54 16.51
CA ARG A 60 4.71 2.49 16.76
C ARG A 60 4.34 3.41 15.57
N PRO A 61 3.34 3.03 14.75
CA PRO A 61 2.76 3.94 13.77
C PRO A 61 1.94 5.03 14.47
N GLN A 62 2.34 6.29 14.30
CA GLN A 62 1.49 7.43 14.62
C GLN A 62 0.52 7.62 13.45
N PRO A 63 -0.81 7.54 13.66
CA PRO A 63 -1.76 7.70 12.57
C PRO A 63 -1.66 9.12 12.00
N PRO A 64 -1.82 9.30 10.67
CA PRO A 64 -1.97 10.63 10.10
C PRO A 64 -3.20 11.29 10.74
N GLN A 65 -2.98 12.39 11.47
CA GLN A 65 -4.08 13.11 12.09
C GLN A 65 -5.02 13.64 11.01
N PRO A 66 -6.36 13.50 11.16
CA PRO A 66 -7.29 14.17 10.28
C PRO A 66 -7.03 15.67 10.36
N ALA A 67 -6.98 16.34 9.21
CA ALA A 67 -6.70 17.76 9.12
C ALA A 67 -7.82 18.58 9.79
N SER A 68 -7.68 18.86 11.08
CA SER A 68 -8.50 19.80 11.82
C SER A 68 -7.78 21.14 11.89
N ARG A 69 -8.22 22.10 11.09
CA ARG A 69 -8.22 23.55 11.43
C ARG A 69 -9.70 23.96 11.43
N PRO A 70 -10.18 24.82 12.35
CA PRO A 70 -9.54 26.09 12.70
C PRO A 70 -9.62 26.49 14.19
N GLY A 71 -8.61 27.24 14.66
CA GLY A 71 -8.67 28.02 15.91
C GLY A 71 -8.20 27.29 17.16
N GLY A 72 -7.08 27.72 17.73
CA GLY A 72 -6.65 27.33 19.09
C GLY A 72 -5.17 26.97 19.20
N GLY A 73 -4.41 27.87 19.85
CA GLY A 73 -3.13 27.69 20.55
C GLY A 73 -2.17 26.56 20.16
N PHE A 74 -0.96 26.92 19.74
CA PHE A 74 0.21 26.03 19.80
C PHE A 74 0.45 25.61 21.26
N ALA A 75 0.16 24.35 21.59
CA ALA A 75 0.79 23.72 22.75
C ALA A 75 2.24 23.35 22.34
N PRO A 76 3.27 23.70 23.13
CA PRO A 76 4.62 23.23 22.86
C PRO A 76 4.64 21.70 22.94
N ALA A 77 5.18 21.07 21.90
CA ALA A 77 5.35 19.62 21.86
C ALA A 77 6.14 19.14 23.09
N PRO A 78 5.78 18.00 23.70
CA PRO A 78 6.62 17.39 24.73
C PRO A 78 7.99 17.07 24.12
N SER A 79 9.05 17.43 24.84
CA SER A 79 10.44 17.18 24.47
C SER A 79 10.67 15.71 24.13
N LEU A 80 10.87 15.42 22.84
CA LEU A 80 11.32 14.13 22.33
C LEU A 80 12.77 13.91 22.77
N GLY A 81 12.94 13.34 23.96
CA GLY A 81 14.20 12.83 24.47
C GLY A 81 14.56 11.50 23.83
N SER A 82 14.97 11.52 22.57
CA SER A 82 15.86 10.51 21.94
C SER A 82 16.21 11.06 20.56
N GLY A 83 17.34 11.75 20.46
CA GLY A 83 17.80 12.33 19.20
C GLY A 83 18.08 11.21 18.19
N ILE A 84 17.32 11.20 17.10
CA ILE A 84 17.58 10.32 15.94
C ILE A 84 18.95 10.70 15.39
N ARG A 85 19.90 9.75 15.42
CA ARG A 85 21.26 9.92 14.90
C ARG A 85 21.32 9.53 13.42
N ASP A 86 22.31 10.01 12.69
CA ASP A 86 22.55 9.61 11.28
C ASP A 86 22.72 8.08 11.14
N SER A 87 23.26 7.43 12.18
CA SER A 87 23.35 5.96 12.27
C SER A 87 21.99 5.28 12.19
N ASP A 88 20.95 5.88 12.78
CA ASP A 88 19.62 5.29 12.89
C ASP A 88 18.92 5.37 11.53
N VAL A 89 19.08 6.50 10.82
CA VAL A 89 18.58 6.67 9.44
C VAL A 89 19.26 5.70 8.47
N THR A 90 20.56 5.46 8.68
CA THR A 90 21.32 4.53 7.83
C THR A 90 20.85 3.09 8.01
N THR A 91 20.61 2.69 9.26
CA THR A 91 20.12 1.35 9.59
C THR A 91 18.71 1.13 9.03
N LEU A 92 17.78 2.05 9.30
CA LEU A 92 16.41 2.00 8.79
C LEU A 92 16.35 1.97 7.25
N HIS A 93 17.18 2.78 6.58
CA HIS A 93 17.24 2.79 5.12
C HIS A 93 17.71 1.44 4.56
N GLY A 94 18.73 0.82 5.18
CA GLY A 94 19.21 -0.51 4.80
C GLY A 94 18.14 -1.58 4.97
N ASP A 95 17.49 -1.62 6.13
CA ASP A 95 16.45 -2.62 6.44
C ASP A 95 15.24 -2.50 5.51
N THR A 96 14.86 -1.26 5.17
CA THR A 96 13.74 -1.00 4.26
C THR A 96 14.08 -1.37 2.82
N LEU A 97 15.33 -1.15 2.37
CA LEU A 97 15.78 -1.60 1.05
C LEU A 97 15.83 -3.12 0.95
N ALA A 98 16.35 -3.81 1.98
CA ALA A 98 16.38 -5.27 2.02
C ALA A 98 14.96 -5.85 1.94
N SER A 99 14.02 -5.28 2.71
CA SER A 99 12.61 -5.69 2.71
C SER A 99 11.92 -5.49 1.36
N LEU A 100 12.31 -4.46 0.60
CA LEU A 100 11.79 -4.21 -0.75
C LEU A 100 12.37 -5.14 -1.80
N GLU A 101 13.62 -5.56 -1.65
CA GLU A 101 14.28 -6.51 -2.56
C GLU A 101 13.78 -7.94 -2.35
N GLU A 102 13.38 -8.30 -1.13
CA GLU A 102 12.82 -9.61 -0.80
C GLU A 102 11.32 -9.75 -1.14
N ALA A 103 10.62 -8.66 -1.41
CA ALA A 103 9.17 -8.67 -1.64
C ALA A 103 8.79 -9.34 -2.98
N PRO A 104 8.17 -10.54 -2.97
CA PRO A 104 7.84 -11.25 -4.20
C PRO A 104 6.67 -10.56 -4.92
N GLY A 105 6.78 -10.42 -6.24
CA GLY A 105 5.68 -9.95 -7.09
C GLY A 105 5.64 -8.45 -7.40
N LEU A 106 6.64 -7.68 -6.98
CA LEU A 106 6.81 -6.29 -7.45
C LEU A 106 7.46 -6.25 -8.84
N GLU A 107 6.84 -5.54 -9.78
CA GLU A 107 7.48 -5.24 -11.06
C GLU A 107 8.81 -4.48 -10.86
N ARG A 108 9.82 -4.78 -11.68
CA ARG A 108 11.12 -4.06 -11.65
C ARG A 108 10.97 -2.54 -11.75
N SER A 109 9.94 -2.07 -12.44
CA SER A 109 9.65 -0.64 -12.62
C SER A 109 9.15 0.06 -11.35
N THR A 110 8.38 -0.65 -10.51
CA THR A 110 7.88 -0.14 -9.24
C THR A 110 8.96 -0.22 -8.18
N LEU A 111 9.74 -1.30 -8.15
CA LEU A 111 10.88 -1.46 -7.25
C LEU A 111 11.94 -0.36 -7.45
N ARG A 112 12.29 -0.04 -8.71
CA ARG A 112 13.20 1.07 -9.03
C ARG A 112 12.67 2.43 -8.53
N ARG A 113 11.37 2.69 -8.70
CA ARG A 113 10.74 3.95 -8.25
C ARG A 113 10.71 4.04 -6.73
N SER A 114 10.38 2.95 -6.04
CA SER A 114 10.38 2.88 -4.57
C SER A 114 11.78 3.09 -3.99
N ARG A 115 12.81 2.46 -4.58
CA ARG A 115 14.22 2.66 -4.19
C ARG A 115 14.66 4.10 -4.34
N SER A 116 14.44 4.72 -5.51
CA SER A 116 14.79 6.13 -5.71
C SER A 116 14.02 7.09 -4.79
N ALA A 117 12.79 6.74 -4.36
CA ALA A 117 12.06 7.52 -3.38
C ALA A 117 12.67 7.41 -1.97
N LEU A 118 13.04 6.20 -1.55
CA LEU A 118 13.72 5.95 -0.27
C LEU A 118 15.09 6.62 -0.20
N ASP A 119 15.89 6.55 -1.27
CA ASP A 119 17.21 7.20 -1.33
C ASP A 119 17.09 8.71 -1.11
N ARG A 120 16.10 9.35 -1.75
CA ARG A 120 15.83 10.79 -1.57
C ARG A 120 15.35 11.12 -0.17
N ALA A 121 14.48 10.29 0.40
CA ALA A 121 13.99 10.47 1.76
C ALA A 121 15.12 10.35 2.80
N ALA A 122 16.00 9.35 2.65
CA ALA A 122 17.17 9.17 3.50
C ALA A 122 18.15 10.34 3.37
N GLN A 123 18.46 10.78 2.14
CA GLN A 123 19.31 11.95 1.92
C GLN A 123 18.74 13.23 2.56
N SER A 124 17.43 13.44 2.45
CA SER A 124 16.74 14.57 3.08
C SER A 124 16.82 14.51 4.61
N ALA A 125 16.58 13.33 5.21
CA ALA A 125 16.67 13.12 6.64
C ALA A 125 18.08 13.36 7.18
N ARG A 126 19.12 12.86 6.48
CA ARG A 126 20.52 13.12 6.85
C ARG A 126 20.88 14.59 6.77
N ALA A 127 20.41 15.29 5.73
CA ALA A 127 20.63 16.74 5.60
C ALA A 127 19.96 17.50 6.76
N ALA A 128 18.77 17.08 7.18
CA ALA A 128 18.08 17.66 8.33
C ALA A 128 18.81 17.40 9.66
N ILE A 129 19.30 16.17 9.89
CA ILE A 129 20.08 15.84 11.09
C ILE A 129 21.37 16.67 11.15
N ARG A 130 22.12 16.79 10.04
CA ARG A 130 23.31 17.64 9.98
C ARG A 130 23.02 19.11 10.24
N LEU A 131 21.87 19.62 9.79
CA LEU A 131 21.43 20.97 10.09
C LEU A 131 21.13 21.14 11.59
N LEU A 132 20.54 20.13 12.24
CA LEU A 132 20.27 20.16 13.68
C LEU A 132 21.55 20.07 14.53
N GLU A 133 22.58 19.39 14.04
CA GLU A 133 23.90 19.31 14.69
C GLU A 133 24.71 20.62 14.58
N GLN A 134 24.32 21.53 13.68
CA GLN A 134 24.97 22.82 13.47
C GLN A 134 23.96 23.97 13.55
N PRO A 135 23.54 24.38 14.76
CA PRO A 135 22.44 25.31 14.96
C PRO A 135 22.67 26.68 14.28
N ASP A 136 23.91 27.16 14.25
CA ASP A 136 24.25 28.43 13.60
C ASP A 136 24.16 28.35 12.07
N ALA A 137 24.54 27.21 11.48
CA ALA A 137 24.42 26.96 10.05
C ALA A 137 22.95 26.79 9.63
N ALA A 138 22.13 26.14 10.45
CA ALA A 138 20.69 26.02 10.23
C ALA A 138 19.98 27.37 10.32
N ALA A 139 20.34 28.21 11.30
CA ALA A 139 19.80 29.57 11.42
C ALA A 139 20.16 30.42 10.18
N ALA A 140 21.38 30.30 9.65
CA ALA A 140 21.79 30.98 8.42
C ALA A 140 21.04 30.47 7.18
N ALA A 141 20.82 29.15 7.07
CA ALA A 141 20.07 28.54 5.97
C ALA A 141 18.59 28.93 5.98
N LEU A 142 17.96 28.96 7.16
CA LEU A 142 16.58 29.43 7.34
C LEU A 142 16.43 30.90 6.95
N ARG A 143 17.33 31.78 7.39
CA ARG A 143 17.33 33.19 6.98
C ARG A 143 17.40 33.34 5.45
N ARG A 144 18.31 32.60 4.79
CA ARG A 144 18.41 32.59 3.32
C ARG A 144 17.15 32.05 2.64
N ALA A 145 16.50 31.04 3.20
CA ALA A 145 15.25 30.49 2.68
C ALA A 145 14.07 31.46 2.85
N THR A 146 13.98 32.12 4.01
CA THR A 146 13.00 33.17 4.28
C THR A 146 13.23 34.39 3.38
N ASP A 147 14.48 34.77 3.14
CA ASP A 147 14.81 35.87 2.22
C ASP A 147 14.50 35.51 0.76
N ARG A 148 14.70 34.25 0.36
CA ARG A 148 14.24 33.74 -0.95
C ARG A 148 12.70 33.78 -1.06
N LEU A 149 11.97 33.35 -0.04
CA LEU A 149 10.50 33.40 -0.02
C LEU A 149 9.97 34.84 -0.05
N ARG A 150 10.64 35.79 0.62
CA ARG A 150 10.32 37.23 0.54
C ARG A 150 10.65 37.84 -0.83
N LEU A 151 11.73 37.39 -1.45
CA LEU A 151 12.04 37.74 -2.85
C LEU A 151 10.99 37.16 -3.81
N ASP A 152 10.42 36.00 -3.50
CA ASP A 152 9.32 35.41 -4.26
C ASP A 152 8.01 36.19 -4.08
N GLU A 153 7.68 36.71 -2.89
CA GLU A 153 6.53 37.61 -2.72
C GLU A 153 6.67 38.90 -3.52
N ARG A 154 7.86 39.52 -3.54
CA ARG A 154 8.11 40.73 -4.34
C ARG A 154 8.09 40.44 -5.83
N ARG A 155 8.62 39.29 -6.26
CA ARG A 155 8.53 38.82 -7.65
C ARG A 155 7.10 38.51 -8.04
N LEU A 156 6.33 37.87 -7.16
CA LEU A 156 4.93 37.56 -7.38
C LEU A 156 4.12 38.85 -7.49
N ALA A 157 4.34 39.83 -6.61
CA ALA A 157 3.75 41.17 -6.69
C ALA A 157 4.13 41.89 -8.00
N ALA A 158 5.38 41.78 -8.47
CA ALA A 158 5.81 42.32 -9.76
C ALA A 158 5.20 41.59 -10.96
N LEU A 159 4.87 40.30 -10.81
CA LEU A 159 4.21 39.48 -11.82
C LEU A 159 2.68 39.62 -11.80
N MET A 160 2.07 40.09 -10.70
CA MET A 160 0.61 40.22 -10.58
C MET A 160 -0.04 41.03 -11.72
N PRO A 161 0.53 42.17 -12.19
CA PRO A 161 -0.03 42.88 -13.34
C PRO A 161 0.03 42.06 -14.64
N ALA A 162 1.11 41.32 -14.87
CA ALA A 162 1.27 40.45 -16.03
C ALA A 162 0.31 39.25 -15.97
N ILE A 163 0.14 38.65 -14.79
CA ILE A 163 -0.83 37.58 -14.53
C ILE A 163 -2.25 38.10 -14.75
N ARG A 164 -2.57 39.31 -14.28
CA ARG A 164 -3.87 39.95 -14.50
C ARG A 164 -4.15 40.21 -15.97
N ALA A 165 -3.18 40.79 -16.69
CA ALA A 165 -3.29 41.01 -18.13
C ALA A 165 -3.39 39.69 -18.92
N ALA A 166 -2.69 38.64 -18.49
CA ALA A 166 -2.82 37.30 -19.06
C ALA A 166 -4.18 36.67 -18.77
N ALA A 167 -4.73 36.86 -17.56
CA ALA A 167 -6.06 36.39 -17.18
C ALA A 167 -7.18 37.13 -17.93
N GLU A 168 -6.99 38.42 -18.24
CA GLU A 168 -7.92 39.20 -19.07
C GLU A 168 -7.89 38.78 -20.55
N ARG A 169 -6.71 38.34 -21.04
CA ARG A 169 -6.55 37.78 -22.39
C ARG A 169 -6.92 36.31 -22.49
N ALA A 170 -6.97 35.60 -21.37
CA ALA A 170 -7.36 34.20 -21.35
C ALA A 170 -8.79 34.09 -21.89
N PRO A 171 -9.05 33.19 -22.86
CA PRO A 171 -10.40 33.00 -23.37
C PRO A 171 -11.29 32.65 -22.18
N ARG A 172 -12.26 33.53 -21.88
CA ARG A 172 -13.25 33.28 -20.83
C ARG A 172 -13.88 31.93 -21.15
N VAL A 173 -13.53 30.91 -20.39
CA VAL A 173 -14.13 29.58 -20.53
C VAL A 173 -15.61 29.81 -20.29
N SER A 174 -16.41 29.74 -21.36
CA SER A 174 -17.83 30.03 -21.24
C SER A 174 -18.42 29.03 -20.25
N ARG A 175 -19.34 29.52 -19.40
CA ARG A 175 -20.07 28.65 -18.45
C ARG A 175 -20.69 27.44 -19.15
N GLU A 176 -21.05 27.61 -20.42
CA GLU A 176 -21.53 26.56 -21.32
C GLU A 176 -20.47 25.49 -21.63
N ARG A 177 -19.22 25.88 -21.99
CA ARG A 177 -18.12 24.93 -22.20
C ARG A 177 -17.74 24.20 -20.90
N LEU A 178 -17.76 24.89 -19.77
CA LEU A 178 -17.55 24.26 -18.47
C LEU A 178 -18.68 23.27 -18.14
N GLY A 179 -19.93 23.64 -18.43
CA GLY A 179 -21.08 22.75 -18.27
C GLY A 179 -21.01 21.50 -19.15
N SER A 180 -20.59 21.64 -20.42
CA SER A 180 -20.47 20.49 -21.32
C SER A 180 -19.32 19.56 -20.94
N THR A 181 -18.19 20.10 -20.48
CA THR A 181 -17.05 19.30 -19.98
C THR A 181 -17.40 18.56 -18.68
N ILE A 182 -18.08 19.21 -17.73
CA ILE A 182 -18.56 18.55 -16.50
C ILE A 182 -19.53 17.42 -16.84
N LYS A 183 -20.53 17.68 -17.70
CA LYS A 183 -21.47 16.64 -18.15
C LYS A 183 -20.76 15.48 -18.87
N GLY A 184 -19.71 15.78 -19.64
CA GLY A 184 -18.89 14.76 -20.28
C GLY A 184 -18.14 13.88 -19.27
N ALA A 185 -17.54 14.50 -18.25
CA ALA A 185 -16.84 13.80 -17.17
C ALA A 185 -17.81 12.95 -16.33
N GLU A 186 -19.02 13.46 -16.04
CA GLU A 186 -20.08 12.71 -15.33
C GLU A 186 -20.51 11.47 -16.11
N ARG A 187 -20.72 11.59 -17.43
CA ARG A 187 -21.05 10.44 -18.29
C ARG A 187 -19.95 9.38 -18.27
N GLN A 188 -18.69 9.78 -18.38
CA GLN A 188 -17.56 8.84 -18.32
C GLN A 188 -17.47 8.13 -16.96
N ALA A 189 -17.70 8.85 -15.86
CA ALA A 189 -17.72 8.27 -14.53
C ALA A 189 -18.85 7.23 -14.37
N GLU A 190 -20.03 7.53 -14.92
CA GLU A 190 -21.19 6.64 -14.89
C GLU A 190 -20.99 5.41 -15.78
N GLU A 191 -20.42 5.56 -16.98
CA GLU A 191 -20.01 4.44 -17.83
C GLU A 191 -19.00 3.53 -17.14
N ALA A 192 -18.03 4.11 -16.42
CA ALA A 192 -17.06 3.34 -15.65
C ALA A 192 -17.71 2.56 -14.50
N ARG A 193 -18.72 3.12 -13.82
CA ARG A 193 -19.51 2.41 -12.80
C ARG A 193 -20.30 1.26 -13.41
N ASN A 194 -21.06 1.54 -14.47
CA ASN A 194 -21.82 0.52 -15.20
C ASN A 194 -20.93 -0.62 -15.72
N ARG A 195 -19.72 -0.30 -16.19
CA ARG A 195 -18.76 -1.33 -16.62
C ARG A 195 -18.28 -2.20 -15.45
N ARG A 196 -18.01 -1.61 -14.29
CA ARG A 196 -17.64 -2.37 -13.08
C ARG A 196 -18.77 -3.28 -12.62
N ASP A 197 -20.01 -2.80 -12.66
CA ASP A 197 -21.17 -3.60 -12.27
C ASP A 197 -21.42 -4.77 -13.22
N ARG A 198 -21.29 -4.56 -14.54
CA ARG A 198 -21.34 -5.65 -15.52
C ARG A 198 -20.27 -6.71 -15.29
N VAL A 199 -19.03 -6.29 -15.03
CA VAL A 199 -17.92 -7.21 -14.74
C VAL A 199 -18.21 -8.00 -13.46
N LYS A 200 -18.70 -7.34 -12.41
CA LYS A 200 -19.06 -7.98 -11.15
C LYS A 200 -20.18 -9.02 -11.33
N SER A 201 -21.24 -8.68 -12.07
CA SER A 201 -22.33 -9.61 -12.37
C SER A 201 -21.86 -10.79 -13.24
N ALA A 202 -20.95 -10.56 -14.19
CA ALA A 202 -20.37 -11.62 -14.99
C ALA A 202 -19.56 -12.62 -14.13
N PHE A 203 -18.75 -12.13 -13.18
CA PHE A 203 -18.04 -13.00 -12.24
C PHE A 203 -18.98 -13.83 -11.36
N GLN A 204 -20.06 -13.23 -10.85
CA GLN A 204 -21.07 -13.97 -10.07
C GLN A 204 -21.73 -15.07 -10.89
N HIS A 205 -22.04 -14.80 -12.16
CA HIS A 205 -22.61 -15.81 -13.06
C HIS A 205 -21.63 -16.97 -13.31
N THR A 206 -20.35 -16.68 -13.56
CA THR A 206 -19.32 -17.73 -13.70
C THR A 206 -19.19 -18.57 -12.43
N ASP A 207 -19.29 -17.97 -11.25
CA ASP A 207 -19.22 -18.70 -9.99
C ASP A 207 -20.43 -19.63 -9.78
N GLN A 208 -21.63 -19.15 -10.12
CA GLN A 208 -22.85 -19.97 -10.13
C GLN A 208 -22.71 -21.17 -11.08
N GLN A 209 -22.18 -20.97 -12.29
CA GLN A 209 -21.94 -22.05 -13.25
C GLN A 209 -20.93 -23.08 -12.72
N LYS A 210 -19.87 -22.63 -12.03
CA LYS A 210 -18.92 -23.55 -11.37
C LYS A 210 -19.59 -24.38 -10.30
N ASN A 211 -20.44 -23.77 -9.46
CA ASN A 211 -21.17 -24.49 -8.43
C ASN A 211 -22.15 -25.52 -9.02
N GLN A 212 -22.83 -25.18 -10.12
CA GLN A 212 -23.67 -26.13 -10.86
C GLN A 212 -22.85 -27.31 -11.42
N LEU A 213 -21.66 -27.03 -11.97
CA LEU A 213 -20.75 -28.07 -12.46
C LEU A 213 -20.29 -29.01 -11.35
N TYR A 214 -19.91 -28.49 -10.18
CA TYR A 214 -19.51 -29.31 -9.03
C TYR A 214 -20.64 -30.20 -8.53
N GLN A 215 -21.87 -29.68 -8.49
CA GLN A 215 -23.05 -30.47 -8.13
C GLN A 215 -23.33 -31.59 -9.14
N ALA A 216 -23.18 -31.30 -10.44
CA ALA A 216 -23.32 -32.29 -11.50
C ALA A 216 -22.26 -33.39 -11.40
N LEU A 217 -20.98 -33.01 -11.23
CA LEU A 217 -19.88 -33.96 -11.04
C LEU A 217 -20.08 -34.82 -9.79
N SER A 218 -20.48 -34.21 -8.68
CA SER A 218 -20.76 -34.94 -7.43
C SER A 218 -21.90 -35.95 -7.60
N ARG A 219 -22.93 -35.61 -8.37
CA ARG A 219 -24.04 -36.51 -8.70
C ARG A 219 -23.55 -37.69 -9.54
N VAL A 220 -22.76 -37.44 -10.59
CA VAL A 220 -22.19 -38.50 -11.43
C VAL A 220 -21.29 -39.44 -10.62
N LEU A 221 -20.38 -38.89 -9.81
CA LEU A 221 -19.50 -39.69 -8.95
C LEU A 221 -20.27 -40.53 -7.95
N ARG A 222 -21.36 -40.01 -7.38
CA ARG A 222 -22.25 -40.77 -6.50
C ARG A 222 -22.91 -41.92 -7.25
N THR A 223 -23.52 -41.67 -8.41
CA THR A 223 -24.14 -42.71 -9.24
C THR A 223 -23.13 -43.80 -9.64
N MET A 224 -21.91 -43.42 -9.99
CA MET A 224 -20.83 -44.39 -10.30
C MET A 224 -20.47 -45.25 -9.08
N ASN A 225 -20.38 -44.67 -7.88
CA ASN A 225 -20.09 -45.41 -6.65
C ASN A 225 -21.23 -46.36 -6.27
N ASP A 226 -22.49 -45.93 -6.45
CA ASP A 226 -23.67 -46.76 -6.18
C ASP A 226 -23.73 -47.96 -7.14
N MET A 227 -23.49 -47.74 -8.44
CA MET A 227 -23.38 -48.83 -9.42
C MET A 227 -22.25 -49.80 -9.08
N ARG A 228 -21.09 -49.28 -8.63
CA ARG A 228 -19.96 -50.11 -8.23
C ARG A 228 -20.27 -50.96 -7.00
N ARG A 229 -21.00 -50.41 -6.03
CA ARG A 229 -21.47 -51.14 -4.83
C ARG A 229 -22.47 -52.24 -5.19
N LEU A 230 -23.44 -51.94 -6.06
CA LEU A 230 -24.42 -52.94 -6.54
C LEU A 230 -23.72 -54.10 -7.28
N GLY A 231 -22.76 -53.79 -8.14
CA GLY A 231 -21.97 -54.82 -8.85
C GLY A 231 -21.00 -55.61 -7.96
N ALA A 232 -20.63 -55.09 -6.78
CA ALA A 232 -19.85 -55.85 -5.81
C ALA A 232 -20.74 -56.82 -5.00
N ALA A 233 -21.92 -56.37 -4.57
CA ALA A 233 -22.88 -57.20 -3.85
C ALA A 233 -23.38 -58.40 -4.68
N SER A 234 -23.55 -58.24 -6.00
CA SER A 234 -23.95 -59.35 -6.87
C SER A 234 -22.88 -60.44 -7.02
N ARG A 235 -21.62 -60.17 -6.66
CA ARG A 235 -20.50 -61.13 -6.79
C ARG A 235 -20.22 -61.92 -5.51
N SER A 236 -20.71 -61.49 -4.35
CA SER A 236 -20.45 -62.19 -3.08
C SER A 236 -21.57 -63.16 -2.67
N GLY A 237 -22.57 -63.37 -3.51
CA GLY A 237 -23.74 -64.23 -3.24
C GLY A 237 -23.75 -65.55 -4.02
N LEU A 238 -22.64 -65.92 -4.67
CA LEU A 238 -22.40 -67.21 -5.31
C LEU A 238 -21.25 -67.91 -4.58
#